data_AF-A0A4R3K3J1-F1
#
_entry.id   AF-A0A4R3K3J1-F1
#
_cell.length_a   1.000
_cell.length_b   1.000
_cell.length_c   1.000
_cell.angle_alpha   90.00
_cell.angle_beta   90.00
_cell.angle_gamma   90.00
#
_symmetry.space_group_name_H-M   'P 1'
#
loop_
_entity.id
_entity.type
_entity.pdbx_description
1 polymer ?
#
loop_
_entity_poly.entity_id
_entity_poly.type
_entity_poly.pdbx_seq_one_letter_code
_entity_poly.pdbx_strand_id
1 'polypeptide(L)'
;MITESYSISFLGLDPEHYTAESISNIWDIAAKKIYEETGIYISGGIHDRYLVDEDDEGPNGSIVFMVESTRIPLGTITKEDYWNAYKLVVEEARQRLGNPRMNLTVEEIDITYFDKI
;
A
#
# COMPACT_ATOMS: atom_id res chain seq x y z
N MET A 1 14.03 6.96 15.12
CA MET A 1 13.95 8.05 14.13
C MET A 1 12.49 8.21 13.73
N ILE A 2 11.97 9.43 13.82
CA ILE A 2 10.59 9.73 13.46
C ILE A 2 10.41 9.69 11.93
N THR A 3 9.40 8.97 11.46
CA THR A 3 9.04 8.83 10.04
C THR A 3 7.54 8.53 9.90
N GLU A 4 7.07 8.35 8.67
CA GLU A 4 5.68 8.06 8.34
C GLU A 4 5.50 6.62 7.88
N SER A 5 4.46 5.98 8.41
CA SER A 5 3.89 4.73 7.89
C SER A 5 2.58 5.01 7.19
N TYR A 6 2.36 4.33 6.07
CA TYR A 6 1.20 4.46 5.21
C TYR A 6 0.57 3.08 5.05
N SER A 7 -0.70 2.96 5.38
CA SER A 7 -1.45 1.70 5.24
C SER A 7 -2.70 1.93 4.41
N ILE A 8 -2.79 1.23 3.28
CA ILE A 8 -3.96 1.30 2.39
C ILE A 8 -4.67 -0.05 2.33
N SER A 9 -5.99 -0.05 2.47
CA SER A 9 -6.84 -1.23 2.32
C SER A 9 -7.68 -1.11 1.04
N PHE A 10 -7.65 -2.13 0.20
CA PHE A 10 -8.51 -2.28 -0.97
C PHE A 10 -9.71 -3.16 -0.62
N LEU A 11 -10.91 -2.59 -0.71
CA LEU A 11 -12.15 -3.19 -0.23
C LEU A 11 -13.00 -3.72 -1.40
N GLY A 12 -13.69 -4.84 -1.19
CA GLY A 12 -14.63 -5.40 -2.16
C GLY A 12 -13.97 -6.01 -3.39
N LEU A 13 -12.69 -6.39 -3.30
CA LEU A 13 -12.03 -7.20 -4.33
C LEU A 13 -12.48 -8.65 -4.19
N ASP A 14 -12.84 -9.28 -5.30
CA ASP A 14 -13.25 -10.67 -5.33
C ASP A 14 -12.03 -11.59 -5.06
N PRO A 15 -12.02 -12.34 -3.94
CA PRO A 15 -10.89 -13.20 -3.60
C PRO A 15 -10.74 -14.41 -4.54
N GLU A 16 -11.72 -14.73 -5.39
CA GLU A 16 -11.54 -15.72 -6.46
C GLU A 16 -10.67 -15.18 -7.60
N HIS A 17 -10.61 -13.85 -7.76
CA HIS A 17 -9.89 -13.18 -8.83
C HIS A 17 -8.60 -12.48 -8.37
N TYR A 18 -8.53 -12.11 -7.09
CA TYR A 18 -7.39 -11.41 -6.50
C TYR A 18 -6.77 -12.21 -5.36
N THR A 19 -5.45 -12.27 -5.36
CA THR A 19 -4.61 -12.86 -4.32
C THR A 19 -3.56 -11.85 -3.85
N ALA A 20 -2.95 -12.07 -2.67
CA ALA A 20 -1.84 -11.23 -2.21
C ALA A 20 -0.70 -11.13 -3.25
N GLU A 21 -0.43 -12.22 -3.98
CA GLU A 21 0.54 -12.23 -5.07
C GLU A 21 0.11 -11.29 -6.23
N SER A 22 -1.16 -11.34 -6.63
CA SER A 22 -1.68 -10.45 -7.68
C SER A 22 -1.58 -8.97 -7.26
N ILE A 23 -1.88 -8.66 -6.00
CA ILE A 23 -1.77 -7.30 -5.46
C ILE A 23 -0.30 -6.86 -5.40
N SER A 24 0.61 -7.75 -5.01
CA SER A 24 2.05 -7.51 -5.04
C SER A 24 2.54 -7.16 -6.45
N ASN A 25 2.09 -7.90 -7.47
CA ASN A 25 2.46 -7.64 -8.85
C ASN A 25 1.92 -6.30 -9.35
N ILE A 26 0.67 -5.97 -9.01
CA ILE A 26 0.06 -4.68 -9.37
C ILE A 26 0.80 -3.52 -8.70
N TRP A 27 1.15 -3.65 -7.42
CA TRP A 27 1.90 -2.64 -6.69
C TRP A 27 3.30 -2.45 -7.26
N ASP A 28 4.03 -3.52 -7.57
CA ASP A 28 5.37 -3.44 -8.16
C ASP A 28 5.36 -2.76 -9.53
N ILE A 29 4.37 -3.07 -10.39
CA ILE A 29 4.23 -2.40 -11.68
C ILE A 29 3.96 -0.90 -11.49
N ALA A 30 3.07 -0.53 -10.57
CA ALA A 30 2.76 0.86 -10.26
C ALA A 30 3.99 1.60 -9.71
N ALA A 31 4.69 0.99 -8.75
CA ALA A 31 5.89 1.56 -8.14
C ALA A 31 7.03 1.75 -9.14
N LYS A 32 7.24 0.79 -10.05
CA LYS A 32 8.25 0.91 -11.12
C LYS A 32 7.94 2.05 -12.08
N LYS A 33 6.69 2.17 -12.54
CA LYS A 33 6.26 3.27 -13.41
C LYS A 33 6.52 4.63 -12.75
N ILE A 34 6.09 4.82 -11.52
CA ILE A 34 6.26 6.10 -10.82
C ILE A 34 7.74 6.36 -10.48
N TYR A 35 8.52 5.33 -10.21
CA TYR A 35 9.96 5.47 -10.04
C TYR A 35 10.66 5.96 -11.31
N GLU A 36 10.26 5.48 -12.49
CA GLU A 36 10.79 5.98 -13.77
C GLU A 36 10.48 7.46 -14.00
N GLU A 37 9.34 7.94 -13.50
CA GLU A 37 8.89 9.34 -13.65
C GLU A 37 9.48 10.28 -12.58
N THR A 38 9.69 9.81 -11.36
CA THR A 38 9.99 10.65 -10.18
C THR A 38 11.36 10.37 -9.54
N GLY A 39 11.98 9.23 -9.82
CA GLY A 39 13.17 8.74 -9.12
C GLY A 39 12.91 8.26 -7.69
N ILE A 40 11.65 8.17 -7.25
CA ILE A 40 11.26 7.76 -5.88
C ILE A 40 10.54 6.42 -5.94
N TYR A 41 11.13 5.38 -5.33
CA TYR A 41 10.53 4.05 -5.28
C TYR A 41 9.73 3.86 -3.98
N ILE A 42 8.48 3.41 -4.12
CA ILE A 42 7.57 3.16 -3.00
C ILE A 42 7.48 1.65 -2.76
N SER A 43 8.19 1.16 -1.76
CA SER A 43 8.04 -0.23 -1.30
C SER A 43 6.67 -0.45 -0.64
N GLY A 44 6.14 -1.67 -0.72
CA GLY A 44 4.89 -2.06 -0.08
C GLY A 44 4.97 -3.50 0.46
N GLY A 45 4.60 -3.70 1.71
CA GLY A 45 4.32 -5.01 2.30
C GLY A 45 2.86 -5.37 2.09
N ILE A 46 2.58 -6.55 1.52
CA ILE A 46 1.23 -6.98 1.18
C ILE A 46 0.69 -7.93 2.25
N HIS A 47 -0.54 -7.68 2.69
CA HIS A 47 -1.26 -8.51 3.65
C HIS A 47 -2.67 -8.79 3.14
N ASP A 48 -3.15 -10.00 3.32
CA ASP A 48 -4.56 -10.35 3.28
C ASP A 48 -5.10 -10.46 4.71
N ARG A 49 -6.26 -9.84 4.95
CA ARG A 49 -6.92 -9.85 6.27
C ARG A 49 -8.41 -10.14 6.08
N TYR A 50 -9.00 -10.76 7.08
CA TYR A 50 -10.46 -10.87 7.16
C TYR A 50 -11.03 -9.60 7.79
N LEU A 51 -12.00 -9.00 7.12
CA LEU A 51 -12.81 -7.90 7.62
C LEU A 51 -14.18 -8.44 8.02
N VAL A 52 -14.59 -8.17 9.25
CA VAL A 52 -15.97 -8.43 9.71
C VAL A 52 -16.77 -7.15 9.48
N ASP A 53 -17.82 -7.22 8.65
CA ASP A 53 -18.71 -6.11 8.33
C ASP A 53 -20.15 -6.43 8.81
N GLU A 54 -20.93 -5.40 9.14
CA GLU A 54 -22.32 -5.54 9.60
C GLU A 54 -23.24 -6.12 8.52
N ASP A 55 -22.89 -5.89 7.25
CA ASP A 55 -23.65 -6.34 6.07
C ASP A 55 -23.29 -7.79 5.62
N ASP A 56 -22.39 -8.47 6.32
CA ASP A 56 -21.92 -9.80 5.93
C ASP A 56 -22.88 -10.89 6.44
N GLU A 57 -23.90 -11.23 5.64
CA GLU A 57 -24.83 -12.35 5.93
C GLU A 57 -24.14 -13.74 5.85
N GLY A 58 -22.84 -13.80 5.51
CA GLY A 58 -22.04 -15.01 5.38
C GLY A 58 -21.18 -15.33 6.61
N PRO A 59 -20.85 -16.61 6.88
CA PRO A 59 -20.16 -17.02 8.11
C PRO A 59 -18.68 -16.60 8.23
N ASN A 60 -18.08 -15.88 7.27
CA ASN A 60 -16.61 -15.83 7.12
C ASN A 60 -15.95 -14.44 6.92
N GLY A 61 -16.67 -13.32 6.95
CA GLY A 61 -16.05 -12.02 6.69
C GLY A 61 -15.58 -11.85 5.23
N SER A 62 -15.30 -10.61 4.81
CA SER A 62 -14.74 -10.33 3.48
C SER A 62 -13.22 -10.25 3.53
N ILE A 63 -12.54 -10.82 2.54
CA ILE A 63 -11.08 -10.69 2.41
C ILE A 63 -10.77 -9.27 1.93
N VAL A 64 -9.87 -8.60 2.66
CA VAL A 64 -9.35 -7.28 2.33
C VAL A 64 -7.85 -7.38 2.11
N PHE A 65 -7.38 -6.75 1.04
CA PHE A 65 -5.95 -6.66 0.75
C PHE A 65 -5.41 -5.33 1.22
N MET A 66 -4.31 -5.37 1.95
CA MET A 66 -3.69 -4.20 2.55
C MET A 66 -2.24 -4.07 2.08
N VAL A 67 -1.81 -2.83 1.88
CA VAL A 67 -0.42 -2.49 1.54
C VAL A 67 0.14 -1.52 2.56
N GLU A 68 1.24 -1.92 3.21
CA GLU A 68 1.96 -1.10 4.18
C GLU A 68 3.28 -0.60 3.59
N SER A 69 3.50 0.71 3.66
CA SER A 69 4.72 1.37 3.21
C SER A 69 5.27 2.24 4.33
N THR A 70 6.60 2.28 4.48
CA THR A 70 7.25 3.15 5.46
C THR A 70 8.35 3.94 4.77
N ARG A 71 8.36 5.26 4.94
CA ARG A 71 9.44 6.10 4.40
C ARG A 71 10.73 5.82 5.15
N ILE A 72 11.82 5.60 4.43
CA ILE A 72 13.15 5.42 5.02
C ILE A 72 13.62 6.75 5.62
N PRO A 73 13.87 6.85 6.94
CA PRO A 73 14.18 8.11 7.61
C PRO A 73 15.59 8.63 7.29
N LEU A 74 16.52 7.74 6.91
CA LEU A 74 17.90 8.09 6.55
C LEU A 74 18.06 8.52 5.08
N GLY A 75 16.97 8.48 4.29
CA GLY A 75 17.00 8.87 2.88
C GLY A 75 17.05 10.38 2.67
N THR A 76 17.41 10.78 1.45
CA THR A 76 17.37 12.19 1.00
C THR A 76 15.96 12.66 0.61
N ILE A 77 15.00 11.73 0.55
CA ILE A 77 13.63 11.98 0.10
C ILE A 77 12.84 12.64 1.24
N THR A 78 12.28 13.81 0.95
CA THR A 78 11.47 14.54 1.93
C THR A 78 10.14 13.82 2.18
N LYS A 79 9.49 14.14 3.32
CA LYS A 79 8.13 13.68 3.61
C LYS A 79 7.14 14.03 2.49
N GLU A 80 7.24 15.25 1.98
CA GLU A 80 6.34 15.76 0.94
C GLU A 80 6.55 15.03 -0.40
N ASP A 81 7.80 14.85 -0.81
CA ASP A 81 8.12 14.15 -2.06
C ASP A 81 7.70 12.68 -2.00
N TYR A 82 7.99 12.00 -0.87
CA TYR A 82 7.55 10.62 -0.66
C TYR A 82 6.03 10.52 -0.69
N TRP A 83 5.32 11.43 -0.02
CA TRP A 83 3.86 11.44 -0.01
C TRP A 83 3.27 11.66 -1.41
N ASN A 84 3.86 12.56 -2.20
CA ASN A 84 3.42 12.81 -3.56
C ASN A 84 3.63 11.58 -4.45
N ALA A 85 4.80 10.94 -4.39
CA ALA A 85 5.05 9.69 -5.11
C ALA A 85 4.14 8.54 -4.62
N TYR A 86 3.91 8.42 -3.31
CA TYR A 86 3.02 7.42 -2.73
C TYR A 86 1.58 7.54 -3.28
N LYS A 87 1.02 8.75 -3.32
CA LYS A 87 -0.32 8.98 -3.91
C LYS A 87 -0.40 8.53 -5.37
N LEU A 88 0.63 8.83 -6.17
CA LEU A 88 0.67 8.42 -7.57
C LEU A 88 0.68 6.90 -7.73
N VAL A 89 1.46 6.19 -6.90
CA VAL A 89 1.49 4.72 -6.88
C VAL A 89 0.13 4.15 -6.48
N VAL A 90 -0.50 4.72 -5.45
CA VAL A 90 -1.84 4.32 -5.00
C VAL A 90 -2.88 4.52 -6.12
N GLU A 91 -2.87 5.66 -6.80
CA GLU A 91 -3.80 5.96 -7.89
C GLU A 91 -3.61 4.98 -9.07
N GLU A 92 -2.37 4.72 -9.48
CA GLU A 92 -2.04 3.78 -10.54
C GLU A 92 -2.47 2.33 -10.17
N ALA A 93 -2.18 1.89 -8.95
CA ALA A 93 -2.59 0.57 -8.47
C ALA A 93 -4.13 0.45 -8.42
N ARG A 94 -4.80 1.49 -7.91
CA ARG A 94 -6.27 1.54 -7.82
C ARG A 94 -6.92 1.44 -9.21
N GLN A 95 -6.39 2.15 -10.21
CA GLN A 95 -6.91 2.08 -11.57
C GLN A 95 -6.80 0.66 -12.15
N ARG A 96 -5.68 -0.02 -11.92
CA ARG A 96 -5.46 -1.42 -12.35
C ARG A 96 -6.39 -2.42 -11.67
N LEU A 97 -6.82 -2.11 -10.46
CA LEU A 97 -7.78 -2.91 -9.68
C LEU A 97 -9.25 -2.62 -10.03
N GLY A 98 -9.53 -1.78 -11.03
CA GLY A 98 -10.90 -1.46 -11.42
C GLY A 98 -11.58 -0.41 -10.51
N ASN A 99 -10.78 0.44 -9.86
CA ASN A 99 -11.26 1.51 -8.98
C ASN A 99 -12.06 1.07 -7.75
N PRO A 100 -11.55 0.12 -6.94
CA PRO A 100 -12.23 -0.30 -5.72
C PRO A 100 -12.36 0.85 -4.71
N ARG A 101 -13.19 0.61 -3.68
CA ARG A 101 -13.20 1.44 -2.48
C ARG A 101 -11.89 1.23 -1.72
N MET A 102 -11.38 2.30 -1.09
CA MET A 102 -10.13 2.23 -0.35
C MET A 102 -10.19 3.06 0.93
N ASN A 103 -9.48 2.61 1.95
CA ASN A 103 -9.16 3.39 3.14
C ASN A 103 -7.65 3.57 3.21
N LEU A 104 -7.19 4.79 3.48
CA LEU A 104 -5.77 5.11 3.68
C LEU A 104 -5.57 5.70 5.06
N THR A 105 -4.62 5.16 5.80
CA THR A 105 -4.18 5.65 7.10
C THR A 105 -2.73 6.07 7.00
N VAL A 106 -2.39 7.20 7.62
CA VAL A 106 -1.02 7.73 7.70
C VAL A 106 -0.72 8.00 9.16
N GLU A 107 0.37 7.43 9.65
CA GLU A 107 0.80 7.52 11.04
C GLU A 107 2.24 8.00 11.14
N GLU A 108 2.53 8.82 12.15
CA GLU A 108 3.90 9.14 12.53
C GLU A 108 4.39 8.07 13.51
N ILE A 109 5.52 7.44 13.18
CA ILE A 109 6.10 6.33 13.94
C ILE A 109 7.57 6.58 14.25
N ASP A 110 8.05 6.01 15.36
CA ASP A 110 9.47 6.02 15.73
C ASP A 110 10.09 4.66 15.40
N ILE A 111 11.05 4.64 14.46
CA ILE A 111 11.71 3.40 14.01
C ILE A 111 13.22 3.42 14.19
N THR A 112 13.80 2.25 14.40
CA THR A 112 15.25 2.01 14.26
C THR A 112 15.50 1.33 12.92
N TYR A 113 16.20 2.00 12.01
CA TYR A 113 16.54 1.46 10.69
C TYR A 113 17.99 0.97 10.68
N PHE A 114 18.21 -0.25 10.18
CA PHE A 114 19.54 -0.85 9.99
C PHE A 114 19.83 -0.93 8.50
N ASP A 115 20.93 -0.32 8.07
CA ASP A 115 21.35 -0.38 6.67
C ASP A 115 22.09 -1.70 6.37
N LYS A 116 22.12 -2.07 5.08
CA LYS A 116 22.86 -3.24 4.63
C LYS A 116 24.37 -2.98 4.78
N ILE A 117 25.11 -4.00 5.23
CA ILE A 117 26.58 -4.01 5.29
C ILE A 117 27.14 -4.41 3.92
#